data_AF-A0A7W1G1B3-F1
#
_entry.id   AF-A0A7W1G1B3-F1
#
_cell.length_a   1.000
_cell.length_b   1.000
_cell.length_c   1.000
_cell.angle_alpha   90.00
_cell.angle_beta   90.00
_cell.angle_gamma   90.00
#
_symmetry.space_group_name_H-M   'P 1'
#
loop_
_entity.id
_entity.type
_entity.pdbx_description
1 polymer ?
#
loop_
_entity_poly.entity_id
_entity_poly.type
_entity_poly.pdbx_seq_one_letter_code
_entity_poly.pdbx_strand_id
1 'polypeptide(L)' 'METFTIKGEFIQLNQLLKAMGWVANGAEANTAIDNGSVIVNGTVELRKRNKIMKGFKVEFNEKIVVIK' A
#
# COMPACT_ATOMS: atom_id res chain seq x y z
N MET A 1 -3.90 12.43 6.01
CA MET A 1 -2.91 12.21 4.95
C MET A 1 -1.59 11.89 5.62
N GLU A 2 -1.11 10.66 5.46
CA GLU A 2 0.09 10.15 6.11
C GLU A 2 1.28 10.15 5.14
N THR A 3 2.49 10.06 5.68
CA THR A 3 3.70 9.93 4.88
C THR A 3 4.53 8.77 5.36
N PHE A 4 5.00 7.93 4.45
CA PHE A 4 5.83 6.78 4.76
C PHE A 4 7.17 6.89 4.06
N THR A 5 8.26 6.95 4.83
CA THR A 5 9.60 7.03 4.28
C THR A 5 10.15 5.63 4.03
N ILE A 6 10.45 5.30 2.77
CA ILE A 6 11.12 4.04 2.44
C ILE A 6 12.63 4.18 2.61
N LYS A 7 13.26 3.20 3.26
CA LYS A 7 14.72 3.15 3.44
C LYS A 7 15.47 2.60 2.21
N GLY A 8 14.75 2.03 1.24
CA GLY A 8 15.29 1.49 -0.01
C GLY A 8 14.62 2.07 -1.25
N GLU A 9 14.79 1.42 -2.40
CA GLU A 9 14.22 1.87 -3.68
C GLU A 9 12.70 1.74 -3.75
N PHE A 10 12.14 0.70 -3.12
CA PHE A 10 10.72 0.43 -3.09
C PHE A 10 10.30 -0.35 -1.84
N ILE A 11 9.01 -0.37 -1.58
CA ILE A 11 8.35 -1.31 -0.67
C ILE A 11 7.27 -2.08 -1.44
N GLN A 12 7.04 -3.36 -1.11
CA GLN A 12 5.94 -4.12 -1.71
C GLN A 12 4.60 -3.65 -1.13
N LEU A 13 3.55 -3.56 -1.94
CA LEU A 13 2.24 -3.06 -1.51
C LEU A 13 1.69 -3.77 -0.26
N ASN A 14 1.71 -5.10 -0.23
CA ASN A 14 1.24 -5.85 0.93
C ASN A 14 2.08 -5.60 2.20
N GLN A 15 3.39 -5.39 2.06
CA GLN A 15 4.27 -5.02 3.16
C GLN A 15 4.00 -3.60 3.63
N LEU A 16 3.70 -2.68 2.71
CA LEU A 16 3.33 -1.31 3.05
C LEU A 16 2.04 -1.30 3.89
N LEU A 17 0.97 -1.97 3.45
CA LEU A 17 -0.30 -2.02 4.19
C LEU A 17 -0.09 -2.52 5.63
N LYS A 18 0.74 -3.56 5.79
CA LYS A 18 1.11 -4.08 7.10
C LYS A 18 1.97 -3.10 7.90
N ALA A 19 2.98 -2.48 7.28
CA ALA A 19 3.89 -1.55 7.94
C ALA A 19 3.17 -0.27 8.41
N MET A 20 2.13 0.14 7.69
CA MET A 20 1.23 1.24 8.07
C MET A 20 0.25 0.86 9.19
N GLY A 21 0.17 -0.42 9.58
CA GLY A 21 -0.83 -0.90 10.53
C GLY A 21 -2.26 -0.78 10.01
N TRP A 22 -2.44 -0.71 8.69
CA TRP A 22 -3.77 -0.63 8.07
C TRP A 22 -4.48 -1.99 8.05
N VAL A 23 -3.70 -3.06 8.15
CA VAL A 23 -4.14 -4.45 8.26
C VAL A 23 -3.35 -5.14 9.37
N ALA A 24 -3.92 -6.16 10.00
CA ALA A 24 -3.31 -6.89 11.10
C ALA A 24 -2.17 -7.81 10.65
N ASN A 25 -2.24 -8.36 9.43
CA ASN A 25 -1.24 -9.30 8.92
C ASN A 25 -1.14 -9.31 7.38
N GLY A 26 -0.17 -10.05 6.86
CA GLY A 26 0.08 -10.14 5.41
C GLY A 26 -0.98 -10.91 4.62
N ALA A 27 -1.73 -11.82 5.25
CA ALA A 27 -2.83 -12.51 4.58
C ALA A 27 -3.99 -11.53 4.34
N GLU A 28 -4.34 -10.72 5.33
CA GLU A 28 -5.33 -9.66 5.21
C GLU A 28 -4.92 -8.62 4.15
N ALA A 29 -3.64 -8.23 4.12
CA ALA A 29 -3.10 -7.37 3.06
C ALA A 29 -3.35 -7.94 1.66
N ASN A 30 -3.09 -9.24 1.48
CA ASN A 30 -3.28 -9.91 0.19
C ASN A 30 -4.76 -9.97 -0.19
N THR A 31 -5.65 -10.29 0.75
CA THR A 31 -7.10 -10.33 0.52
C THR A 31 -7.66 -8.95 0.17
N ALA A 32 -7.23 -7.90 0.85
CA ALA A 32 -7.64 -6.53 0.53
C ALA A 32 -7.23 -6.12 -0.90
N ILE A 33 -6.03 -6.53 -1.32
CA ILE A 33 -5.52 -6.28 -2.68
C ILE A 33 -6.31 -7.11 -3.71
N ASP A 34 -6.56 -8.41 -3.44
CA ASP A 34 -7.35 -9.26 -4.34
C ASP A 34 -8.78 -8.75 -4.53
N ASN A 35 -9.38 -8.19 -3.47
CA ASN A 35 -10.72 -7.63 -3.49
C ASN A 35 -10.80 -6.25 -4.17
N GLY A 36 -9.69 -5.72 -4.68
CA GLY A 36 -9.65 -4.39 -5.30
C GLY A 36 -9.92 -3.24 -4.34
N SER A 37 -9.70 -3.44 -3.04
CA SER A 37 -9.94 -2.42 -2.00
C SER A 37 -8.80 -1.39 -1.90
N VAL A 38 -7.71 -1.57 -2.65
CA VAL A 38 -6.50 -0.75 -2.59
C VAL A 38 -6.32 0.00 -3.89
N ILE A 39 -6.08 1.30 -3.80
CA ILE A 39 -5.85 2.19 -4.93
C ILE A 39 -4.40 2.68 -4.87
N VAL A 40 -3.69 2.58 -6.00
CA VAL A 40 -2.35 3.14 -6.17
C VAL A 40 -2.39 4.15 -7.30
N ASN A 41 -2.02 5.39 -7.02
CA ASN A 41 -2.04 6.51 -7.98
C ASN A 41 -3.38 6.65 -8.73
N GLY A 42 -4.49 6.49 -8.02
CA GLY A 42 -5.84 6.64 -8.58
C GLY A 42 -6.38 5.42 -9.35
N THR A 43 -5.62 4.31 -9.44
CA THR A 43 -6.09 3.06 -10.07
C THR A 43 -6.20 1.93 -9.05
N VAL A 44 -7.25 1.12 -9.14
CA VAL A 44 -7.37 -0.12 -8.35
C VAL A 44 -6.18 -1.03 -8.64
N GLU A 45 -5.47 -1.45 -7.60
CA GLU A 45 -4.29 -2.29 -7.71
C GLU A 45 -4.59 -3.68 -7.18
N LEU A 46 -4.32 -4.70 -8.00
CA LEU A 46 -4.55 -6.13 -7.67
C LEU A 46 -3.23 -6.90 -7.49
N ARG A 47 -2.07 -6.26 -7.74
CA ARG A 47 -0.76 -6.90 -7.60
C ARG A 47 -0.25 -6.75 -6.16
N LYS A 48 -0.36 -7.83 -5.37
CA LYS A 48 0.08 -7.93 -3.96
C LYS A 48 1.49 -7.40 -3.70
N ARG A 49 2.39 -7.69 -4.63
CA ARG A 49 3.82 -7.34 -4.57
C ARG A 49 4.17 -6.20 -5.53
N ASN A 50 3.22 -5.35 -5.89
CA ASN A 50 3.53 -4.13 -6.65
C ASN A 50 4.62 -3.35 -5.91
N LYS A 51 5.63 -2.89 -6.65
CA LYS A 51 6.73 -2.11 -6.10
C LYS A 51 6.27 -0.66 -5.96
N ILE A 52 6.03 -0.24 -4.74
CA ILE A 52 5.65 1.14 -4.42
C ILE A 52 6.92 1.96 -4.23
N MET A 53 7.11 2.94 -5.11
CA MET A 53 8.28 3.82 -5.13
C MET A 53 7.96 5.17 -4.49
N LYS A 54 9.00 5.98 -4.26
CA LYS A 54 8.85 7.36 -3.80
C LYS A 54 7.93 8.16 -4.71
N GLY A 55 7.11 9.01 -4.11
CA GLY A 55 6.09 9.81 -4.82
C GLY A 55 4.78 9.06 -5.09
N PHE A 56 4.71 7.75 -4.87
CA PHE A 56 3.44 7.02 -5.04
C PHE A 56 2.46 7.40 -3.94
N LYS A 57 1.18 7.45 -4.31
CA LYS A 57 0.04 7.63 -3.41
C LYS A 57 -0.71 6.32 -3.31
N VAL A 58 -0.89 5.80 -2.09
CA VAL A 58 -1.65 4.57 -1.82
C VAL A 58 -2.85 4.91 -0.95
N GLU A 59 -4.01 4.38 -1.29
CA GLU A 59 -5.28 4.60 -0.61
C GLU A 59 -5.96 3.28 -0.25
N PHE A 60 -6.51 3.21 0.97
CA PHE A 60 -7.22 2.04 1.49
C PHE A 60 -8.09 2.46 2.68
N ASN A 61 -9.39 2.09 2.67
CA ASN A 61 -10.34 2.40 3.75
C ASN A 61 -10.28 3.87 4.22
N GLU A 62 -10.41 4.82 3.29
CA GLU A 62 -10.34 6.27 3.54
C GLU A 62 -8.98 6.80 4.04
N LYS A 63 -8.01 5.91 4.29
CA LYS A 63 -6.64 6.26 4.63
C LYS A 63 -5.83 6.46 3.36
N ILE A 64 -4.94 7.45 3.40
CA ILE A 64 -4.09 7.84 2.28
C ILE A 64 -2.67 8.03 2.80
N VAL A 65 -1.71 7.40 2.13
CA VAL A 65 -0.28 7.55 2.38
C VAL A 65 0.45 7.97 1.10
N VAL A 66 1.39 8.92 1.25
CA VAL A 66 2.34 9.29 0.21
C VAL A 66 3.73 8.79 0.58
N ILE A 67 4.40 8.13 -0.35
CA ILE A 67 5.73 7.56 -0.13
C ILE A 67 6.82 8.61 -0.32
N LYS A 68 7.75 8.70 0.62
CA LYS A 68 8.90 9.61 0.63
C LYS A 68 10.24 8.87 0.65
#